data_AF-A0A3D1PL23-F1
#
_entry.id   AF-A0A3D1PL23-F1
#
_cell.length_a   1.000
_cell.length_b   1.000
_cell.length_c   1.000
_cell.angle_alpha   90.00
_cell.angle_beta   90.00
_cell.angle_gamma   90.00
#
_symmetry.space_group_name_H-M   'P 1'
#
loop_
_entity.id
_entity.type
_entity.pdbx_description
1 polymer ?
#
loop_
_entity_poly.entity_id
_entity_poly.type
_entity_poly.pdbx_seq_one_letter_code
_entity_poly.pdbx_strand_id
1 'polypeptide(L)'
;MNKYRNKKVIVDGEEFDSKKEGNRYKELRLLERAGEISNLELQPRFLLQDKFKKNGKTYRKIEYVADFKYIENGKKIVEDVKGIQTDVFKLKHKIFEKVYPDLELRIIK
;
A
#
# COMPACT_ATOMS: atom_id res chain seq x y z
N MET A 1 -3.58 -20.65 -1.93
CA MET A 1 -2.13 -20.91 -2.12
C MET A 1 -1.34 -20.06 -1.14
N ASN A 2 -0.43 -20.69 -0.39
CA ASN A 2 0.20 -20.14 0.81
C ASN A 2 1.08 -18.92 0.53
N LYS A 3 0.70 -17.77 1.10
CA LYS A 3 1.47 -16.50 1.19
C LYS A 3 2.67 -16.60 2.17
N TYR A 4 2.86 -17.74 2.83
CA TYR A 4 3.60 -17.86 4.09
C TYR A 4 5.11 -18.16 4.00
N ARG A 5 5.80 -17.80 2.91
CA ARG A 5 7.26 -18.02 2.80
C ARG A 5 8.07 -16.82 2.30
N ASN A 6 7.48 -15.63 2.25
CA ASN A 6 8.31 -14.45 2.04
C ASN A 6 9.12 -14.19 3.31
N LYS A 7 10.45 -14.16 3.15
CA LYS A 7 11.35 -13.75 4.22
C LYS A 7 11.22 -12.23 4.35
N LYS A 8 10.83 -11.79 5.55
CA LYS A 8 10.92 -10.39 5.92
C LYS A 8 12.35 -9.90 5.72
N VAL A 9 12.50 -8.67 5.25
CA VAL A 9 13.80 -8.05 5.05
C VAL A 9 13.83 -6.69 5.71
N ILE A 10 15.00 -6.32 6.23
CA ILE A 10 15.26 -4.99 6.76
C ILE A 10 16.10 -4.24 5.74
N VAL A 11 15.63 -3.09 5.28
CA VAL A 11 16.35 -2.21 4.35
C VAL A 11 16.34 -0.81 4.93
N ASP A 12 17.52 -0.22 5.13
CA ASP A 12 17.70 1.10 5.75
C ASP A 12 16.97 1.28 7.10
N GLY A 13 16.84 0.19 7.87
CA GLY A 13 16.13 0.18 9.16
C GLY A 13 14.63 -0.13 9.08
N GLU A 14 14.06 -0.20 7.87
CA GLU A 14 12.63 -0.44 7.65
C GLU A 14 12.34 -1.91 7.34
N GLU A 15 11.26 -2.45 7.92
CA GLU A 15 10.85 -3.85 7.75
C GLU A 15 9.87 -4.01 6.58
N PHE A 16 10.19 -4.92 5.67
CA PHE A 16 9.34 -5.27 4.52
C PHE A 16 8.93 -6.74 4.59
N ASP A 17 7.72 -7.04 4.13
CA ASP A 17 7.17 -8.41 4.12
C ASP A 17 7.85 -9.26 3.04
N SER A 18 8.50 -8.65 2.05
CA SER A 18 9.21 -9.37 0.99
C SER A 18 10.47 -8.68 0.47
N LYS A 19 11.38 -9.46 -0.12
CA LYS A 19 12.53 -8.93 -0.87
C LYS A 19 12.13 -8.00 -2.01
N LYS A 20 10.97 -8.23 -2.63
CA LYS A 20 10.48 -7.40 -3.74
C LYS A 20 10.15 -5.99 -3.26
N GLU A 21 9.40 -5.89 -2.17
CA GLU A 21 9.09 -4.61 -1.52
C GLU A 21 10.37 -3.88 -1.12
N GLY A 22 11.31 -4.57 -0.47
CA GLY A 22 12.59 -3.95 -0.07
C GLY A 22 13.44 -3.47 -1.25
N ASN A 23 13.42 -4.17 -2.39
CA ASN A 23 14.10 -3.71 -3.61
C ASN A 23 13.39 -2.49 -4.21
N ARG A 24 12.05 -2.52 -4.26
CA ARG A 24 11.26 -1.42 -4.79
C ARG A 24 11.43 -0.15 -3.95
N TYR A 25 11.51 -0.30 -2.63
CA TYR A 25 11.85 0.81 -1.74
C TYR A 25 13.19 1.47 -2.12
N LYS A 26 14.25 0.68 -2.38
CA LYS A 26 15.54 1.24 -2.81
C LYS A 26 15.43 2.03 -4.11
N GLU A 27 14.67 1.54 -5.09
CA GLU A 27 14.41 2.26 -6.34
C GLU A 27 13.68 3.58 -6.09
N LEU A 28 12.60 3.56 -5.30
CA LEU A 28 11.85 4.77 -4.95
C LEU A 28 12.72 5.78 -4.19
N ARG A 29 13.62 5.33 -3.31
CA ARG A 29 14.59 6.20 -2.63
C ARG A 29 15.60 6.83 -3.58
N LEU A 30 16.02 6.11 -4.62
CA LEU A 30 16.88 6.69 -5.67
C LEU A 30 16.12 7.75 -6.48
N LEU A 31 14.87 7.47 -6.85
CA LEU A 31 14.01 8.42 -7.56
C LEU A 31 13.74 9.68 -6.73
N GLU A 32 13.52 9.53 -5.42
CA GLU A 32 13.32 10.67 -4.51
C GLU A 32 14.59 11.52 -4.40
N ARG A 33 15.77 10.88 -4.31
CA ARG A 33 17.06 11.59 -4.32
C ARG A 33 17.35 12.30 -5.64
N ALA A 34 16.87 11.74 -6.76
CA ALA A 34 16.98 12.36 -8.07
C ALA A 34 15.98 13.51 -8.29
N GLY A 35 14.99 13.67 -7.40
CA GLY A 35 13.95 14.69 -7.51
C GLY A 35 12.78 14.31 -8.42
N GLU A 36 12.73 13.06 -8.89
CA GLU A 36 11.66 12.54 -9.76
C GLU A 36 10.36 12.28 -8.98
N ILE A 37 10.49 11.94 -7.71
CA ILE A 37 9.38 11.81 -6.78
C ILE A 37 9.66 12.59 -5.49
N SER A 38 8.62 12.83 -4.69
CA SER A 38 8.75 13.44 -3.36
C SER A 38 7.75 12.87 -2.36
N ASN A 39 7.98 13.15 -1.07
CA ASN A 39 7.11 12.72 0.03
C ASN A 39 6.89 11.21 0.07
N LEU A 40 7.97 10.42 -0.07
CA LEU A 40 7.87 8.97 0.04
C LEU A 40 7.45 8.56 1.47
N GLU A 41 6.29 7.93 1.55
CA GLU A 41 5.67 7.41 2.77
C GLU A 41 5.59 5.88 2.68
N LEU A 42 6.02 5.19 3.75
CA LEU A 42 5.98 3.74 3.88
C LEU A 42 4.72 3.29 4.61
N GLN A 43 4.14 2.18 4.15
CA GLN A 43 2.99 1.53 4.78
C GLN A 43 1.80 2.46 5.10
N PRO A 44 1.42 3.41 4.21
CA PRO A 44 0.33 4.33 4.47
C PRO A 44 -1.00 3.59 4.67
N ARG A 45 -1.80 4.07 5.62
CA ARG A 45 -3.10 3.48 5.98
C ARG A 45 -4.25 4.31 5.46
N PHE A 46 -5.13 3.68 4.69
CA PHE A 46 -6.31 4.30 4.11
C PHE A 46 -7.57 3.67 4.70
N LEU A 47 -8.41 4.49 5.32
CA LEU A 47 -9.70 4.07 5.83
C LEU A 47 -10.64 3.80 4.64
N LEU A 48 -11.14 2.56 4.52
CA LEU A 48 -12.11 2.18 3.50
C LEU A 48 -13.54 2.19 4.03
N GLN A 49 -13.70 1.84 5.30
CA GLN A 49 -14.99 1.83 5.98
C GLN A 49 -14.78 2.13 7.46
N ASP A 50 -15.54 3.09 7.97
CA ASP A 50 -15.54 3.45 9.38
C ASP A 50 -15.99 2.31 10.30
N LYS A 51 -15.54 2.39 11.55
CA LYS A 51 -16.09 1.54 12.62
C LYS A 51 -17.55 1.93 12.85
N PHE A 52 -18.43 0.96 13.09
CA PHE A 52 -19.83 1.23 13.40
C PHE A 52 -20.39 0.22 14.39
N LYS A 53 -21.50 0.57 15.05
CA LYS A 53 -22.25 -0.33 15.92
C LYS A 53 -23.58 -0.68 15.27
N LYS A 54 -23.95 -1.96 15.30
CA LYS A 54 -25.25 -2.45 14.82
C LYS A 54 -25.67 -3.65 15.66
N ASN A 55 -26.91 -3.68 16.14
CA ASN A 55 -27.47 -4.76 16.95
C ASN A 55 -26.61 -5.12 18.19
N GLY A 56 -26.16 -4.10 18.94
CA GLY A 56 -25.29 -4.29 20.12
C GLY A 56 -23.85 -4.73 19.80
N LYS A 57 -23.52 -5.04 18.54
CA LYS A 57 -22.19 -5.46 18.11
C LYS A 57 -21.39 -4.31 17.52
N THR A 58 -20.11 -4.22 17.89
CA THR A 58 -19.15 -3.29 17.28
C THR A 58 -18.45 -3.97 16.10
N TYR A 59 -18.55 -3.35 14.93
CA TYR A 59 -17.83 -3.73 13.72
C TYR A 59 -16.60 -2.84 13.59
N ARG A 60 -15.42 -3.47 13.45
CA ARG A 60 -14.14 -2.76 13.31
C ARG A 60 -14.06 -2.07 11.95
N LYS A 61 -13.29 -0.98 11.89
CA LYS A 61 -12.95 -0.31 10.63
C LYS A 61 -12.25 -1.26 9.67
N ILE A 62 -12.42 -1.02 8.38
CA ILE A 62 -11.66 -1.68 7.32
C ILE A 62 -10.67 -0.67 6.79
N GLU A 63 -9.39 -1.05 6.77
CA GLU A 63 -8.31 -0.26 6.18
C GLU A 63 -7.66 -1.02 5.03
N TYR A 64 -7.20 -0.25 4.05
CA TYR A 64 -6.23 -0.66 3.05
C TYR A 64 -4.86 -0.14 3.46
N VAL A 65 -3.89 -1.03 3.55
CA VAL A 65 -2.49 -0.69 3.85
C VAL A 65 -1.73 -0.97 2.58
N ALA A 66 -1.24 0.08 1.94
CA ALA A 66 -0.40 -0.03 0.75
C ALA A 66 1.07 -0.13 1.17
N ASP A 67 1.97 -0.42 0.24
CA ASP A 67 3.41 -0.50 0.56
C ASP A 67 4.04 0.90 0.54
N PHE A 68 3.66 1.73 -0.44
CA PHE A 68 4.24 3.06 -0.63
C PHE A 68 3.18 4.10 -1.01
N LYS A 69 3.47 5.36 -0.72
CA LYS A 69 2.79 6.52 -1.28
C LYS A 69 3.80 7.64 -1.53
N TYR A 70 3.66 8.37 -2.62
CA TYR A 70 4.55 9.46 -2.99
C TYR A 70 3.86 10.42 -3.95
N ILE A 71 4.53 11.54 -4.26
CA ILE A 71 4.12 12.47 -5.32
C ILE A 71 5.06 12.29 -6.50
N GLU A 72 4.48 12.07 -7.68
CA GLU A 72 5.19 12.00 -8.96
C GLU A 72 4.47 12.92 -9.95
N ASN A 73 5.18 13.86 -10.57
CA ASN A 73 4.60 14.82 -11.54
C ASN A 73 3.33 15.53 -11.01
N GLY A 74 3.31 15.90 -9.72
CA GLY A 74 2.17 16.55 -9.07
C GLY A 74 0.98 15.63 -8.72
N LYS A 75 1.03 14.34 -9.05
CA LYS A 75 0.00 13.35 -8.71
C LYS A 75 0.38 12.57 -7.46
N LYS A 76 -0.62 12.23 -6.64
CA LYS A 76 -0.44 11.34 -5.49
C LYS A 76 -0.57 9.90 -5.94
N ILE A 77 0.55 9.20 -5.91
CA ILE A 77 0.63 7.79 -6.28
C ILE A 77 0.60 6.97 -4.99
N VAL A 78 -0.20 5.90 -5.00
CA VAL A 78 -0.16 4.83 -4.01
C VAL A 78 0.32 3.59 -4.73
N GLU A 79 1.31 2.90 -4.19
CA GLU A 79 1.92 1.75 -4.84
C GLU A 79 1.86 0.52 -3.95
N ASP A 80 1.51 -0.62 -4.54
CA ASP A 80 1.40 -1.89 -3.85
C ASP A 80 2.07 -3.01 -4.69
N VAL A 81 3.06 -3.67 -4.09
CA VAL A 81 3.85 -4.75 -4.69
C VAL A 81 3.12 -6.08 -4.45
N LYS A 82 2.49 -6.61 -5.51
CA LYS A 82 1.68 -7.83 -5.45
C LYS A 82 2.11 -8.87 -6.48
N GLY A 83 2.46 -10.05 -5.98
CA GLY A 83 2.60 -11.25 -6.83
C GLY A 83 1.24 -11.82 -7.27
N ILE A 84 0.32 -12.04 -6.32
CA ILE A 84 -1.02 -12.61 -6.58
C ILE A 84 -2.08 -11.70 -5.96
N GLN A 85 -3.05 -11.28 -6.77
CA GLN A 85 -4.21 -10.51 -6.32
C GLN A 85 -5.30 -11.46 -5.79
N THR A 86 -5.50 -11.47 -4.48
CA THR A 86 -6.57 -12.23 -3.82
C THR A 86 -7.92 -11.53 -3.98
N ASP A 87 -9.02 -12.24 -3.78
CA ASP A 87 -10.36 -11.62 -3.88
C ASP A 87 -10.59 -10.55 -2.81
N VAL A 88 -9.99 -10.72 -1.62
CA VAL A 88 -9.99 -9.68 -0.57
C VAL A 88 -9.24 -8.43 -1.04
N PHE A 89 -8.11 -8.59 -1.73
CA PHE A 89 -7.39 -7.47 -2.31
C PHE A 89 -8.24 -6.77 -3.36
N LYS A 90 -8.82 -7.50 -4.32
CA LYS A 90 -9.68 -6.92 -5.37
C LYS A 90 -10.88 -6.16 -4.79
N LEU A 91 -11.49 -6.68 -3.73
CA LEU A 91 -12.58 -5.99 -3.02
C LEU A 91 -12.10 -4.68 -2.39
N LYS A 92 -10.98 -4.72 -1.65
CA LYS A 92 -10.42 -3.51 -1.03
C LYS A 92 -9.97 -2.49 -2.07
N HIS A 93 -9.37 -2.94 -3.17
CA HIS A 93 -9.00 -2.10 -4.32
C HIS A 93 -10.23 -1.40 -4.88
N LYS A 94 -11.31 -2.14 -5.19
CA LYS A 94 -12.56 -1.53 -5.68
C LYS A 94 -13.13 -0.47 -4.73
N ILE A 95 -13.09 -0.71 -3.41
CA ILE A 95 -13.55 0.26 -2.42
C ILE A 95 -12.59 1.47 -2.37
N PHE A 96 -11.27 1.23 -2.44
CA PHE A 96 -10.25 2.26 -2.45
C PHE A 96 -10.47 3.26 -3.59
N GLU A 97 -10.63 2.78 -4.83
CA GLU A 97 -10.90 3.61 -6.01
C GLU A 97 -12.14 4.51 -5.82
N LYS A 98 -13.15 4.01 -5.09
CA LYS A 98 -14.37 4.77 -4.82
C LYS A 98 -14.19 5.83 -3.73
N VAL A 99 -13.44 5.50 -2.67
CA VAL A 99 -13.25 6.37 -1.49
C VAL A 99 -12.18 7.43 -1.74
N TYR A 100 -11.17 7.13 -2.56
CA TYR A 100 -10.01 7.99 -2.84
C TYR A 100 -9.84 8.25 -4.35
N PRO A 101 -10.79 8.95 -5.00
CA PRO A 101 -10.75 9.17 -6.45
C PRO A 101 -9.54 10.01 -6.92
N ASP A 102 -8.93 10.77 -6.02
CA ASP A 102 -7.76 11.62 -6.31
C ASP A 102 -6.41 10.90 -6.16
N LEU A 103 -6.42 9.63 -5.74
CA LEU A 103 -5.21 8.82 -5.58
C LEU A 103 -5.10 7.79 -6.71
N GLU A 104 -3.93 7.72 -7.35
CA GLU A 104 -3.66 6.72 -8.38
C GLU A 104 -3.02 5.48 -7.74
N LEU A 105 -3.73 4.35 -7.71
CA LEU A 105 -3.20 3.09 -7.20
C LEU A 105 -2.47 2.31 -8.31
N ARG A 106 -1.17 2.06 -8.12
CA ARG A 106 -0.32 1.27 -9.02
C ARG A 106 0.03 -0.07 -8.40
N ILE A 107 -0.19 -1.15 -9.15
CA ILE A 107 0.12 -2.51 -8.72
C ILE A 107 1.37 -3.02 -9.43
N ILE A 108 2.44 -3.24 -8.68
CA ILE A 108 3.72 -3.74 -9.19
C ILE A 108 3.78 -5.25 -9.02
N LYS A 109 4.25 -5.98 -10.04
CA LYS A 109 4.27 -7.46 -10.07
C LYS A 109 5.58 -8.08 -9.57
#